data_AF-A0A2D4VYM2-F1
#
_entry.id   AF-A0A2D4VYM2-F1
#
_cell.length_a   1.000
_cell.length_b   1.000
_cell.length_c   1.000
_cell.angle_alpha   90.00
_cell.angle_beta   90.00
_cell.angle_gamma   90.00
#
_symmetry.space_group_name_H-M   'P 1'
#
loop_
_entity.id
_entity.type
_entity.pdbx_description
1 polymer ?
#
loop_
_entity_poly.entity_id
_entity_poly.type
_entity_poly.pdbx_seq_one_letter_code
_entity_poly.pdbx_strand_id
1 'polypeptide(L)'
;IAPITAMFGSDMVAEDGSVDRQKLGGVVFGDPDKRRALEAIIHPLVTAHRDRFLEDQRQKNTAMIVMDVPLLFETGGDAACDFVILCYADDQTQRSRGLARTGMTEDKWTAILASQMPMSEKRGRADAVIETQHGLEPARQQLAAILEQLRADPGLPANTSAGAAHKGTGPNADGGTDI
;
A
#
# COMPACT_ATOMS: atom_id res chain seq x y z
N ILE A 1 -2.13 12.67 18.05
CA ILE A 1 -2.43 14.12 18.06
C ILE A 1 -1.39 14.91 18.85
N ALA A 2 -1.09 14.53 20.10
CA ALA A 2 -0.07 15.20 20.92
C ALA A 2 1.31 15.42 20.24
N PRO A 3 1.89 14.44 19.51
CA PRO A 3 3.16 14.67 18.80
C PRO A 3 3.04 15.69 17.64
N ILE A 4 1.88 15.71 16.97
CA ILE A 4 1.60 16.66 15.88
C ILE A 4 1.45 18.07 16.46
N THR A 5 0.71 18.23 17.55
CA THR A 5 0.54 19.54 18.19
C THR A 5 1.83 20.09 18.80
N ALA A 6 2.69 19.21 19.32
CA ALA A 6 4.00 19.61 19.83
C ALA A 6 4.93 20.13 18.73
N MET A 7 4.84 19.56 17.52
CA MET A 7 5.71 19.92 16.39
C MET A 7 5.16 21.08 15.53
N PHE A 8 3.85 21.09 15.27
CA PHE A 8 3.22 21.99 14.31
C PHE A 8 2.26 23.01 14.95
N GLY A 9 2.13 22.99 16.28
CA GLY A 9 1.26 23.89 17.04
C GLY A 9 -0.15 23.36 17.23
N SER A 10 -0.85 23.92 18.23
CA SER A 10 -2.24 23.58 18.56
C SER A 10 -3.23 23.92 17.46
N ASP A 11 -2.88 24.87 16.58
CA ASP A 11 -3.75 25.34 15.49
C ASP A 11 -4.03 24.26 14.43
N MET A 12 -3.31 23.14 14.49
CA MET A 12 -3.49 21.96 13.63
C MET A 12 -4.59 21.01 14.11
N VAL A 13 -5.32 21.37 15.18
CA VAL A 13 -6.43 20.59 15.73
C VAL A 13 -7.74 21.29 15.39
N ALA A 14 -8.70 20.54 14.83
CA ALA A 14 -10.05 20.99 14.56
C ALA A 14 -10.88 21.05 15.86
N GLU A 15 -12.05 21.70 15.80
CA GLU A 15 -12.93 21.86 16.96
C GLU A 15 -13.41 20.53 17.56
N ASP A 16 -13.48 19.48 16.73
CA ASP A 16 -13.84 18.10 17.14
C ASP A 16 -12.66 17.33 17.78
N GLY A 17 -11.50 17.97 17.94
CA GLY A 17 -10.30 17.37 18.50
C GLY A 17 -9.51 16.52 17.51
N SER A 18 -9.90 16.43 16.25
CA SER A 18 -9.17 15.73 15.19
C SER A 18 -8.08 16.61 14.56
N VAL A 19 -7.22 16.03 13.72
CA VAL A 19 -6.21 16.80 12.98
C VAL A 19 -6.89 17.54 11.82
N ASP A 20 -6.73 18.86 11.77
CA ASP A 20 -7.11 19.69 10.63
C ASP A 20 -6.14 19.43 9.47
N ARG A 21 -6.51 18.48 8.60
CA ARG A 21 -5.69 18.04 7.47
C ARG A 21 -5.45 19.15 6.45
N GLN A 22 -6.36 20.12 6.33
CA GLN A 22 -6.21 21.21 5.38
C GLN A 22 -5.14 22.18 5.87
N LYS A 23 -5.18 22.58 7.14
CA LYS A 23 -4.15 23.43 7.75
C LYS A 23 -2.80 22.73 7.79
N LEU A 24 -2.76 21.49 8.28
CA LEU A 24 -1.53 20.72 8.36
C LEU A 24 -0.92 20.51 6.96
N GLY A 25 -1.76 20.17 5.98
CA GLY A 25 -1.37 20.08 4.58
C GLY A 25 -0.74 21.37 4.07
N GLY A 26 -1.37 22.53 4.31
CA GLY A 26 -0.83 23.83 3.92
C GLY A 26 0.56 24.13 4.49
N VAL A 27 0.86 23.61 5.69
CA VAL A 27 2.18 23.77 6.34
C VAL A 27 3.23 22.81 5.78
N VAL A 28 2.86 21.58 5.44
CA VAL A 28 3.82 20.53 5.07
C VAL A 28 4.03 20.34 3.56
N PHE A 29 3.06 20.70 2.71
CA PHE A 29 3.14 20.38 1.26
C PHE A 29 4.23 21.15 0.52
N GLY A 30 4.62 22.34 1.00
CA GLY A 30 5.66 23.17 0.39
C GLY A 30 7.05 23.04 1.02
N ASP A 31 7.20 22.23 2.08
CA ASP A 31 8.40 22.16 2.90
C ASP A 31 8.82 20.70 3.13
N PRO A 32 9.84 20.21 2.38
CA PRO A 32 10.29 18.83 2.47
C PRO A 32 10.77 18.42 3.87
N ASP A 33 11.33 19.34 4.65
CA ASP A 33 11.81 19.05 6.00
C ASP A 33 10.64 18.87 6.98
N LYS A 34 9.62 19.73 6.89
CA LYS A 34 8.38 19.56 7.66
C LYS A 34 7.62 18.32 7.26
N ARG A 35 7.58 17.97 5.98
CA ARG A 35 6.98 16.72 5.52
C ARG A 35 7.69 15.51 6.13
N ARG A 36 9.03 15.48 6.11
CA ARG A 36 9.83 14.42 6.77
C ARG A 36 9.56 14.33 8.26
N ALA A 37 9.47 15.48 8.95
CA ALA A 37 9.16 15.52 10.37
C ALA A 37 7.75 14.96 10.67
N LEU A 38 6.76 15.28 9.84
CA LEU A 38 5.42 14.74 9.97
C LEU A 38 5.40 13.23 9.71
N GLU A 39 6.06 12.77 8.65
CA GLU A 39 6.20 11.35 8.31
C GLU A 39 6.85 10.56 9.45
N ALA A 40 7.91 11.08 10.08
CA ALA A 40 8.57 10.45 11.22
C ALA A 40 7.65 10.28 12.44
N ILE A 41 6.64 11.15 12.59
CA ILE A 41 5.60 11.02 13.62
C ILE A 41 4.52 10.00 13.20
N ILE A 42 4.06 10.07 11.95
CA ILE A 42 2.92 9.28 11.47
C ILE A 42 3.30 7.81 11.26
N HIS A 43 4.46 7.52 10.66
CA HIS A 43 4.82 6.15 10.28
C HIS A 43 4.83 5.17 11.47
N PRO A 44 5.45 5.47 12.62
CA PRO A 44 5.41 4.58 13.77
C PRO A 44 3.99 4.35 14.29
N LEU A 45 3.13 5.38 14.27
CA LEU A 45 1.74 5.27 14.73
C LEU A 45 0.90 4.41 13.80
N VAL A 46 1.08 4.54 12.49
CA VAL A 46 0.39 3.73 11.48
C VAL A 46 0.83 2.27 11.58
N THR A 47 2.14 2.03 11.72
CA THR A 47 2.69 0.67 11.93
C THR A 47 2.13 0.04 13.20
N ALA A 48 2.17 0.73 14.34
CA ALA A 48 1.63 0.22 15.59
C ALA A 48 0.12 -0.06 15.51
N HIS A 49 -0.64 0.80 14.83
CA HIS A 49 -2.08 0.58 14.61
C HIS A 49 -2.34 -0.65 13.74
N ARG A 50 -1.59 -0.82 12.64
CA ARG A 50 -1.67 -2.01 11.78
C ARG A 50 -1.37 -3.27 12.58
N ASP A 51 -0.26 -3.29 13.31
CA ASP A 51 0.19 -4.49 14.03
C ASP A 51 -0.81 -4.88 15.12
N ARG A 52 -1.37 -3.89 15.84
CA ARG A 52 -2.46 -4.13 16.78
C ARG A 52 -3.71 -4.67 16.10
N PHE A 53 -4.11 -4.09 14.96
CA PHE A 53 -5.26 -4.58 14.21
C PHE A 53 -5.07 -6.04 13.79
N LEU A 54 -3.89 -6.40 13.27
CA LEU A 54 -3.57 -7.78 12.89
C LEU A 54 -3.63 -8.72 14.09
N GLU A 55 -3.06 -8.32 15.23
CA GLU A 55 -3.10 -9.11 16.46
C GLU A 55 -4.53 -9.32 16.99
N ASP A 56 -5.34 -8.26 17.02
CA ASP A 56 -6.75 -8.34 17.43
C ASP A 56 -7.56 -9.29 16.54
N GLN A 57 -7.25 -9.36 15.24
CA GLN A 57 -7.91 -10.29 14.31
C GLN A 57 -7.40 -11.73 14.47
N ARG A 58 -6.11 -11.93 14.77
CA ARG A 58 -5.58 -13.27 15.12
C ARG A 58 -6.27 -13.84 16.35
N GLN A 59 -6.43 -13.03 17.40
CA GLN A 59 -7.15 -13.45 18.62
C GLN A 59 -8.60 -13.82 18.37
N LYS A 60 -9.24 -13.22 17.36
CA LYS A 60 -10.61 -13.54 16.93
C LYS A 60 -10.69 -14.74 16.00
N ASN A 61 -9.57 -15.35 15.62
CA ASN A 61 -9.49 -16.39 14.59
C ASN A 61 -10.15 -15.94 13.27
N THR A 62 -9.98 -14.66 12.90
CA THR A 62 -10.48 -14.13 11.64
C THR A 62 -9.81 -14.87 10.48
N ALA A 63 -10.62 -15.47 9.60
CA ALA A 63 -10.11 -16.33 8.53
C ALA A 63 -9.29 -15.58 7.47
N MET A 64 -9.56 -14.29 7.25
CA MET A 64 -8.87 -13.48 6.24
C MET A 64 -8.95 -11.99 6.56
N ILE A 65 -7.87 -11.27 6.28
CA ILE A 65 -7.76 -9.81 6.44
C ILE A 65 -7.31 -9.22 5.11
N VAL A 66 -7.89 -8.09 4.72
CA VAL A 66 -7.47 -7.34 3.53
C VAL A 66 -6.82 -6.04 3.96
N MET A 67 -5.60 -5.79 3.48
CA MET A 67 -4.88 -4.54 3.67
C MET A 67 -4.85 -3.77 2.34
N ASP A 68 -5.52 -2.62 2.27
CA ASP A 68 -5.45 -1.71 1.13
C ASP A 68 -4.26 -0.77 1.30
N VAL A 69 -3.17 -1.04 0.57
CA VAL A 69 -1.88 -0.34 0.73
C VAL A 69 -1.40 0.18 -0.63
N PRO A 70 -1.56 1.48 -0.92
CA PRO A 70 -1.20 2.06 -2.22
C PRO A 70 0.28 1.95 -2.61
N LEU A 71 1.18 1.99 -1.61
CA LEU A 71 2.64 1.93 -1.78
C LEU A 71 3.22 0.62 -1.23
N LEU A 72 2.48 -0.49 -1.37
CA LEU A 72 2.83 -1.78 -0.78
C LEU A 72 4.25 -2.21 -1.15
N PHE A 73 4.57 -2.21 -2.44
CA PHE A 73 5.84 -2.70 -2.95
C PHE A 73 7.00 -1.73 -2.71
N GLU A 74 6.73 -0.43 -2.78
CA GLU A 74 7.71 0.64 -2.57
C GLU A 74 8.20 0.69 -1.12
N THR A 75 7.34 0.28 -0.18
CA THR A 75 7.65 0.25 1.25
C THR A 75 8.12 -1.13 1.73
N GLY A 76 8.16 -2.14 0.85
CA GLY A 76 8.44 -3.53 1.22
C GLY A 76 7.36 -4.17 2.10
N GLY A 77 6.16 -3.58 2.13
CA GLY A 77 5.05 -4.05 2.93
C GLY A 77 4.48 -5.39 2.46
N ASP A 78 4.80 -5.81 1.23
CA ASP A 78 4.43 -7.11 0.68
C ASP A 78 5.01 -8.28 1.50
N ALA A 79 6.14 -8.08 2.18
CA ALA A 79 6.72 -9.11 3.06
C ALA A 79 5.84 -9.45 4.28
N ALA A 80 4.84 -8.63 4.60
CA ALA A 80 3.88 -8.86 5.67
C ALA A 80 2.55 -9.45 5.17
N CYS A 81 2.45 -9.79 3.88
CA CYS A 81 1.26 -10.36 3.26
C CYS A 81 1.52 -11.82 2.88
N ASP A 82 0.56 -12.70 3.17
CA ASP A 82 0.60 -14.09 2.68
C ASP A 82 0.24 -14.17 1.18
N PHE A 83 -0.55 -13.20 0.70
CA PHE A 83 -1.02 -13.11 -0.68
C PHE A 83 -1.27 -11.65 -1.09
N VAL A 84 -0.88 -11.29 -2.30
CA VAL A 84 -0.97 -9.93 -2.86
C VAL A 84 -1.80 -9.92 -4.13
N ILE A 85 -2.89 -9.15 -4.10
CA ILE A 85 -3.76 -8.90 -5.25
C ILE A 85 -3.48 -7.49 -5.79
N LEU A 86 -3.10 -7.38 -7.06
CA LEU A 86 -2.92 -6.11 -7.75
C LEU A 86 -4.18 -5.74 -8.55
N CYS A 87 -4.76 -4.57 -8.28
CA CYS A 87 -5.77 -3.97 -9.14
C CYS A 87 -5.09 -3.27 -10.32
N TYR A 88 -5.35 -3.75 -11.54
CA TYR A 88 -4.71 -3.27 -12.76
C TYR A 88 -5.74 -2.64 -13.72
N ALA A 89 -5.28 -1.68 -14.51
CA ALA A 89 -5.95 -1.20 -15.71
C ALA A 89 -4.86 -0.79 -16.73
N ASP A 90 -5.17 -0.73 -18.02
CA ASP A 90 -4.21 -0.23 -19.00
C ASP A 90 -3.85 1.26 -18.78
N ASP A 91 -2.71 1.69 -19.31
CA ASP A 91 -2.16 3.04 -19.10
C ASP A 91 -3.13 4.14 -19.54
N GLN A 92 -3.87 3.92 -20.62
CA GLN A 92 -4.85 4.88 -21.13
C GLN A 92 -6.00 5.07 -20.13
N THR A 93 -6.51 3.97 -19.58
CA THR A 93 -7.57 3.93 -18.57
C THR A 93 -7.09 4.54 -17.26
N GLN A 94 -5.88 4.19 -16.80
CA GLN A 94 -5.27 4.76 -15.61
C GLN A 94 -5.14 6.29 -15.72
N ARG A 95 -4.56 6.78 -16.83
CA ARG A 95 -4.39 8.22 -17.08
C ARG A 95 -5.73 8.94 -17.16
N SER A 96 -6.69 8.40 -17.91
CA SER A 96 -8.03 8.99 -18.03
C SER A 96 -8.71 9.12 -16.67
N ARG A 97 -8.72 8.06 -15.86
CA ARG A 97 -9.31 8.06 -14.52
C ARG A 97 -8.54 8.95 -13.54
N GLY A 98 -7.21 8.97 -13.62
CA GLY A 98 -6.35 9.79 -12.78
C GLY A 98 -6.61 11.29 -12.99
N LEU A 99 -6.59 11.74 -14.24
CA LEU A 99 -6.79 13.15 -14.61
C LEU A 99 -8.23 13.64 -14.40
N ALA A 100 -9.22 12.74 -14.38
CA ALA A 100 -10.60 13.10 -14.08
C ALA A 100 -10.83 13.47 -12.60
N ARG A 101 -9.86 13.21 -11.70
CA ARG A 101 -9.98 13.51 -10.26
C ARG A 101 -9.81 15.01 -10.01
N THR A 102 -10.65 15.55 -9.12
CA THR A 102 -10.57 16.97 -8.72
C THR A 102 -9.17 17.33 -8.23
N GLY A 103 -8.59 18.39 -8.82
CA GLY A 103 -7.27 18.90 -8.44
C GLY A 103 -6.07 18.15 -9.02
N MET A 104 -6.29 17.16 -9.90
CA MET A 104 -5.24 16.50 -10.66
C MET A 104 -4.81 17.35 -11.87
N THR A 105 -3.50 17.34 -12.17
CA THR A 105 -2.91 17.96 -13.36
C THR A 105 -1.97 16.97 -14.02
N GLU A 106 -1.56 17.23 -15.27
CA GLU A 106 -0.59 16.38 -15.97
C GLU A 106 0.73 16.29 -15.19
N ASP A 107 1.26 17.42 -14.72
CA ASP A 107 2.51 17.45 -13.94
C ASP A 107 2.41 16.64 -12.64
N LYS A 108 1.27 16.73 -11.93
CA LYS A 108 1.04 15.92 -10.73
C LYS A 108 0.94 14.44 -11.06
N TRP A 109 0.25 14.09 -12.14
CA TRP A 109 0.14 12.72 -12.63
C TRP A 109 1.52 12.13 -12.94
N THR A 110 2.34 12.85 -13.71
CA THR A 110 3.71 12.44 -14.05
C THR A 110 4.59 12.30 -12.81
N ALA A 111 4.51 13.24 -11.86
CA ALA A 111 5.25 13.16 -10.61
C ALA A 111 4.85 11.95 -9.76
N ILE A 112 3.54 11.63 -9.69
CA ILE A 112 3.03 10.44 -8.99
C ILE A 112 3.59 9.17 -9.63
N LEU A 113 3.50 9.03 -10.96
CA LEU A 113 4.03 7.85 -11.66
C LEU A 113 5.54 7.69 -11.45
N ALA A 114 6.31 8.78 -11.47
CA ALA A 114 7.75 8.76 -11.25
C ALA A 114 8.14 8.38 -9.81
N SER A 115 7.25 8.58 -8.84
CA SER A 115 7.47 8.22 -7.43
C SER A 115 7.14 6.76 -7.08
N GLN A 116 6.54 6.01 -8.01
CA GLN A 116 6.04 4.66 -7.79
C GLN A 116 6.84 3.62 -8.56
N MET A 117 6.78 2.38 -8.08
CA MET A 117 7.33 1.23 -8.79
C MET A 117 6.61 1.07 -10.16
N PRO A 118 7.33 0.78 -11.26
CA PRO A 118 6.73 0.56 -12.55
C PRO A 118 5.63 -0.51 -12.52
N MET A 119 4.52 -0.29 -13.23
CA MET A 119 3.37 -1.20 -13.23
C MET A 119 3.73 -2.62 -13.69
N SER A 120 4.64 -2.74 -14.68
CA SER A 120 5.16 -4.03 -15.14
C SER A 120 5.85 -4.82 -14.03
N GLU A 121 6.59 -4.14 -13.16
CA GLU A 121 7.25 -4.74 -12.01
C GLU A 121 6.24 -5.12 -10.92
N LYS A 122 5.29 -4.24 -10.59
CA LYS A 122 4.17 -4.57 -9.67
C LYS A 122 3.43 -5.83 -10.12
N ARG A 123 3.14 -5.93 -11.41
CA ARG A 123 2.44 -7.08 -12.01
C ARG A 123 3.25 -8.37 -11.90
N GLY A 124 4.58 -8.30 -12.04
CA GLY A 124 5.46 -9.46 -11.88
C GLY A 124 5.66 -9.91 -10.43
N ARG A 125 5.33 -9.06 -9.45
CA ARG A 125 5.48 -9.34 -8.01
C ARG A 125 4.18 -9.78 -7.32
N ALA A 126 3.02 -9.49 -7.90
CA ALA A 126 1.73 -9.85 -7.33
C ALA A 126 1.36 -11.32 -7.58
N ASP A 127 0.63 -11.92 -6.65
CA ASP A 127 0.17 -13.31 -6.74
C ASP A 127 -1.04 -13.45 -7.66
N ALA A 128 -1.89 -12.42 -7.68
CA ALA A 128 -3.01 -12.31 -8.59
C ALA A 128 -3.20 -10.87 -9.07
N VAL A 129 -3.86 -10.74 -10.21
CA VAL A 129 -4.21 -9.46 -10.82
C VAL A 129 -5.71 -9.42 -11.06
N ILE A 130 -6.35 -8.34 -10.63
CA ILE A 130 -7.74 -8.03 -10.99
C ILE A 130 -7.74 -6.93 -12.04
N GLU A 131 -8.29 -7.22 -13.20
CA GLU A 131 -8.44 -6.24 -14.27
C GLU A 131 -9.68 -5.38 -14.04
N THR A 132 -9.47 -4.08 -13.85
CA THR A 132 -10.48 -3.09 -13.48
C THR A 132 -10.91 -2.20 -14.65
N GLN A 133 -10.32 -2.37 -15.84
CA GLN A 133 -10.72 -1.62 -17.03
C GLN A 133 -12.09 -2.07 -17.58
N HIS A 134 -12.52 -3.30 -17.29
CA HIS A 134 -13.78 -3.88 -17.78
C HIS A 134 -15.01 -3.58 -16.90
N GLY A 135 -14.86 -2.72 -15.88
CA GLY A 135 -15.93 -2.34 -14.96
C GLY A 135 -15.97 -3.17 -13.69
N LEU A 136 -16.89 -2.82 -12.80
CA LEU A 136 -16.92 -3.35 -11.44
C LEU A 136 -17.38 -4.81 -11.37
N GLU A 137 -18.31 -5.21 -12.23
CA GLU A 137 -18.86 -6.57 -12.18
C GLU A 137 -17.85 -7.64 -12.61
N PRO A 138 -17.11 -7.48 -13.73
CA PRO A 138 -16.02 -8.41 -14.05
C PRO A 138 -14.93 -8.45 -12.96
N ALA A 139 -14.59 -7.31 -12.35
CA ALA A 139 -13.63 -7.26 -11.25
C ALA A 139 -14.12 -8.03 -10.01
N ARG A 140 -15.42 -7.95 -9.68
CA ARG A 140 -16.03 -8.74 -8.59
C ARG A 140 -15.98 -10.23 -8.85
N GLN A 141 -16.24 -10.65 -10.09
CA GLN A 141 -16.17 -12.06 -10.48
C GLN A 141 -14.74 -12.61 -10.35
N GLN A 142 -13.73 -11.84 -10.80
CA GLN A 142 -12.32 -12.21 -10.62
C GLN A 142 -11.95 -12.30 -9.13
N LEU A 143 -12.37 -11.31 -8.32
CA LEU A 143 -12.13 -11.34 -6.88
C LEU A 143 -12.79 -12.55 -6.21
N ALA A 144 -14.04 -12.85 -6.55
CA ALA A 144 -14.76 -14.01 -6.00
C ALA A 144 -14.03 -15.32 -6.29
N ALA A 145 -13.56 -15.52 -7.52
CA ALA A 145 -12.78 -16.70 -7.89
C ALA A 145 -11.46 -16.81 -7.10
N ILE A 146 -10.73 -15.71 -6.93
CA ILE A 146 -9.50 -15.68 -6.11
C ILE A 146 -9.83 -16.05 -4.65
N LEU A 147 -10.87 -15.46 -4.07
CA LEU A 147 -11.27 -15.71 -2.69
C LEU A 147 -11.73 -17.16 -2.46
N GLU A 148 -12.41 -17.77 -3.44
CA GLU A 148 -12.78 -19.19 -3.38
C GLU A 148 -11.54 -20.10 -3.36
N GLN A 149 -10.53 -19.79 -4.19
CA GLN A 149 -9.26 -20.54 -4.19
C GLN A 149 -8.53 -20.43 -2.85
N LEU A 150 -8.41 -19.22 -2.30
CA LEU A 150 -7.75 -19.00 -1.00
C LEU A 150 -8.48 -19.68 0.17
N ARG A 151 -9.80 -19.81 0.09
CA ARG A 151 -10.60 -20.55 1.10
C ARG A 151 -10.43 -22.06 0.98
N ALA A 152 -10.24 -22.57 -0.24
CA ALA A 152 -10.05 -23.99 -0.48
C ALA A 152 -8.65 -24.49 -0.10
N ASP A 153 -7.63 -23.64 -0.23
CA ASP A 153 -6.27 -23.93 0.18
C ASP A 153 -5.62 -22.71 0.89
N PRO A 154 -5.74 -22.63 2.23
CA PRO A 154 -5.17 -21.53 3.02
C PRO A 154 -3.63 -21.50 3.01
N GLY A 155 -2.97 -22.54 2.46
CA GLY A 155 -1.52 -22.67 2.37
C GLY A 155 -0.94 -22.37 0.99
N LEU A 156 -1.76 -21.89 0.04
CA LEU A 156 -1.32 -21.50 -1.31
C LEU A 156 -0.12 -20.54 -1.22
N PRO A 157 1.09 -20.95 -1.63
CA PRO A 157 2.25 -20.07 -1.56
C PRO A 157 2.10 -18.89 -2.52
N ALA A 158 2.75 -17.78 -2.16
CA ALA A 158 2.85 -16.50 -2.88
C ALA A 158 3.58 -16.58 -4.25
N ASN A 159 3.23 -17.56 -5.07
CA ASN A 159 3.55 -17.68 -6.49
C ASN A 159 2.85 -18.92 -7.07
N THR A 160 1.56 -18.82 -7.36
CA THR A 160 0.88 -19.84 -8.17
C THR A 160 -0.01 -19.17 -9.21
N SER A 161 0.62 -18.64 -10.25
CA SER A 161 0.03 -18.73 -11.58
C SER A 161 0.67 -19.90 -12.31
N ALA A 162 -0.17 -20.68 -12.99
CA ALA A 162 0.26 -21.69 -13.94
C ALA A 162 1.09 -21.02 -15.04
N GLY A 163 2.42 -20.96 -14.86
CA GLY A 163 3.30 -20.27 -15.80
C GLY A 163 4.68 -19.93 -15.19
N ALA A 164 5.52 -20.96 -15.07
CA ALA A 164 6.99 -20.93 -14.97
C ALA A 164 7.71 -19.60 -14.65
N ALA A 165 8.27 -19.47 -13.44
CA ALA A 165 9.69 -19.14 -13.19
C ALA A 165 9.97 -19.20 -11.67
N HIS A 166 10.90 -20.07 -11.29
CA HIS A 166 11.37 -20.32 -9.93
C HIS A 166 12.08 -19.09 -9.34
N LYS A 167 11.64 -18.57 -8.18
CA LYS A 167 12.43 -17.60 -7.40
C LYS A 167 13.66 -18.33 -6.84
N GLY A 168 14.81 -18.12 -7.47
CA GLY A 168 16.09 -18.62 -6.98
C GLY A 168 16.44 -18.00 -5.63
N THR A 169 16.69 -18.85 -4.64
CA THR A 169 17.32 -18.49 -3.37
C THR A 169 18.77 -18.08 -3.63
N GLY A 170 19.04 -16.78 -3.56
CA GLY A 170 20.42 -16.27 -3.46
C GLY A 170 21.01 -16.62 -2.08
N PRO A 171 22.31 -16.94 -2.00
CA PRO A 171 22.90 -17.52 -0.81
C PRO A 171 23.02 -16.52 0.35
N ASN A 172 22.77 -17.02 1.56
CA ASN A 172 23.08 -16.38 2.83
C ASN A 172 24.54 -15.91 2.84
N ALA A 173 24.75 -14.61 3.03
CA ALA A 173 26.05 -14.07 3.42
C ALA A 173 26.16 -14.18 4.95
N ASP A 174 26.59 -15.37 5.39
CA ASP A 174 27.27 -15.52 6.67
C ASP A 174 28.68 -14.96 6.50
N GLY A 175 29.07 -14.02 7.36
CA GLY A 175 30.32 -13.29 7.23
C GLY A 175 30.70 -12.58 8.51
N GLY A 176 30.85 -13.33 9.60
CA GLY A 176 31.67 -12.89 10.72
C GLY A 176 33.14 -13.02 10.35
N THR A 177 33.94 -11.97 10.56
CA THR A 177 35.32 -12.08 11.05
C THR A 177 35.72 -10.76 11.71
N ASP A 178 36.39 -10.89 12.86
CA ASP A 178 37.15 -9.90 13.62
C ASP A 178 37.92 -8.89 12.75
N ILE A 179 37.89 -7.58 13.10
CA ILE A 179 38.95 -6.81 13.81
C ILE A 179 38.31 -5.54 14.41
#